data_AF-A0A7C3RRX8-F1
#
_entry.id   AF-A0A7C3RRX8-F1
#
_cell.length_a   1.000
_cell.length_b   1.000
_cell.length_c   1.000
_cell.angle_alpha   90.00
_cell.angle_beta   90.00
_cell.angle_gamma   90.00
#
_symmetry.space_group_name_H-M   'P 1'
#
loop_
_entity.id
_entity.type
_entity.pdbx_description
1 polymer ?
#
loop_
_entity_poly.entity_id
_entity_poly.type
_entity_poly.pdbx_seq_one_letter_code
_entity_poly.pdbx_strand_id
1 'polypeptide(L)'
;MKVYDKVIVRSYLLRSGLYLISYEILKFLIIEELKSFYCRGYLSKYSNKINKKSCELYKTEVLGLDKDPFIASLRWYNNMNVLSESDINLIKEIREYRNRIAHELINFLLEENSEIPLGHISLMRKLIYKIKMWWIMEVESQINPEFENIRPDDIQLPVLQILDQIIEIVSEYCSNVY
;
A
#
# COMPACT_ATOMS: atom_id res chain seq x y z
N MET A 1 9.27 28.58 -16.56
CA MET A 1 9.53 27.13 -16.49
C MET A 1 9.67 26.70 -15.03
N LYS A 2 8.84 25.74 -14.57
CA LYS A 2 8.75 25.31 -13.16
C LYS A 2 10.09 24.98 -12.52
N VAL A 3 11.03 24.42 -13.29
CA VAL A 3 12.33 23.94 -12.80
C VAL A 3 13.22 25.03 -12.17
N TYR A 4 13.00 26.30 -12.49
CA TYR A 4 13.79 27.41 -11.92
C TYR A 4 13.21 27.94 -10.60
N ASP A 5 11.98 27.57 -10.27
CA ASP A 5 11.34 27.95 -9.02
C ASP A 5 11.61 26.87 -7.96
N LYS A 6 12.45 27.22 -6.99
CA LYS A 6 12.86 26.31 -5.91
C LYS A 6 11.67 25.80 -5.10
N VAL A 7 10.64 26.63 -4.92
CA VAL A 7 9.48 26.30 -4.11
C VAL A 7 8.60 25.29 -4.85
N ILE A 8 8.36 25.53 -6.14
CA ILE A 8 7.63 24.60 -7.01
C ILE A 8 8.37 23.26 -7.12
N VAL A 9 9.67 23.27 -7.42
CA VAL A 9 10.46 22.04 -7.54
C VAL A 9 10.39 21.21 -6.26
N ARG A 10 10.55 21.85 -5.09
CA ARG A 10 10.46 21.15 -3.81
C ARG A 10 9.07 20.56 -3.56
N SER A 11 8.00 21.29 -3.88
CA SER A 11 6.63 20.79 -3.77
C SER A 11 6.40 19.53 -4.63
N TYR A 12 6.88 19.54 -5.88
CA TYR A 12 6.77 18.37 -6.78
C TYR A 12 7.55 17.16 -6.28
N LEU A 13 8.77 17.36 -5.79
CA LEU A 13 9.58 16.27 -5.26
C LEU A 13 8.94 15.65 -4.01
N LEU A 14 8.40 16.48 -3.11
CA LEU A 14 7.71 16.00 -1.91
C LEU A 14 6.43 15.22 -2.25
N ARG A 15 5.59 15.74 -3.14
CA ARG A 15 4.38 15.06 -3.60
C ARG A 15 4.71 13.75 -4.33
N SER A 16 5.79 13.72 -5.11
CA SER A 16 6.25 12.51 -5.80
C SER A 16 6.73 11.46 -4.81
N GLY A 17 7.52 11.87 -3.82
CA GLY A 17 7.97 11.00 -2.74
C GLY A 17 6.80 10.43 -1.94
N LEU A 18 5.83 11.26 -1.57
CA LEU A 18 4.60 10.82 -0.89
C LEU A 18 3.85 9.77 -1.72
N TYR A 19 3.71 9.98 -3.02
CA TYR A 19 3.07 9.02 -3.91
C TYR A 19 3.81 7.68 -3.95
N LEU A 20 5.13 7.73 -4.14
CA LEU A 20 5.97 6.53 -4.19
C LEU A 20 5.90 5.74 -2.89
N ILE A 21 6.02 6.41 -1.74
CA ILE A 21 5.94 5.79 -0.41
C ILE A 21 4.57 5.16 -0.17
N SER A 22 3.49 5.90 -0.46
CA SER A 22 2.12 5.41 -0.30
C SER A 22 1.89 4.13 -1.11
N TYR A 23 2.38 4.10 -2.35
CA TYR A 23 2.26 2.93 -3.22
C TYR A 23 3.10 1.75 -2.72
N GLU A 24 4.36 1.99 -2.32
CA GLU A 24 5.21 0.89 -1.85
C GLU A 24 4.68 0.30 -0.54
N ILE A 25 4.08 1.09 0.36
CA ILE A 25 3.35 0.58 1.53
C ILE A 25 2.18 -0.31 1.10
N LEU A 26 1.31 0.17 0.20
CA LEU A 26 0.17 -0.59 -0.29
C LEU A 26 0.62 -1.92 -0.94
N LYS A 27 1.61 -1.86 -1.83
CA LYS A 27 2.18 -3.02 -2.50
C LYS A 27 2.81 -4.00 -1.52
N PHE A 28 3.56 -3.50 -0.53
CA PHE A 28 4.15 -4.33 0.51
C PHE A 28 3.07 -5.12 1.24
N LEU A 29 1.98 -4.48 1.65
CA LEU A 29 0.88 -5.15 2.34
C LEU A 29 0.15 -6.17 1.46
N ILE A 30 -0.05 -5.84 0.19
CA ILE A 30 -0.67 -6.77 -0.75
C ILE A 30 0.13 -8.09 -0.84
N ILE A 31 1.46 -8.01 -0.86
CA ILE A 31 2.30 -9.20 -1.10
C ILE A 31 2.74 -9.87 0.22
N GLU A 32 3.33 -9.10 1.13
CA GLU A 32 4.03 -9.66 2.29
C GLU A 32 3.09 -10.19 3.38
N GLU A 33 1.83 -9.73 3.44
CA GLU A 33 0.83 -10.32 4.34
C GLU A 33 0.50 -11.76 3.93
N LEU A 34 0.22 -12.00 2.64
CA LEU A 34 -0.04 -13.34 2.11
C LEU A 34 1.16 -14.24 2.28
N LYS A 35 2.35 -13.73 1.96
CA LYS A 35 3.59 -14.48 2.14
C LYS A 35 3.83 -14.80 3.62
N SER A 36 3.55 -13.89 4.55
CA SER A 36 3.68 -14.16 5.97
C SER A 36 2.66 -15.20 6.43
N PHE A 37 1.42 -15.10 5.96
CA PHE A 37 0.36 -16.07 6.23
C PHE A 37 0.74 -17.49 5.79
N TYR A 38 1.12 -17.66 4.52
CA TYR A 38 1.40 -18.99 3.97
C TYR A 38 2.80 -19.52 4.31
N CYS A 39 3.86 -18.72 4.24
CA CYS A 39 5.24 -19.21 4.40
C CYS A 39 5.76 -19.20 5.83
N ARG A 40 5.34 -18.22 6.64
CA ARG A 40 5.78 -18.09 8.03
C ARG A 40 4.72 -18.70 8.95
N GLY A 41 3.44 -18.53 8.63
CA GLY A 41 2.35 -18.77 9.56
C GLY A 41 2.27 -17.58 10.52
N TYR A 42 1.07 -17.03 10.77
CA TYR A 42 0.93 -15.92 11.71
C TYR A 42 1.45 -16.27 13.14
N LEU A 43 1.44 -17.56 13.51
CA LEU A 43 2.04 -18.12 14.74
C LEU A 43 3.58 -18.08 14.77
N SER A 44 4.26 -17.90 13.63
CA SER A 44 5.73 -17.84 13.55
C SER A 44 6.33 -16.50 13.96
N LYS A 45 5.52 -15.50 14.35
CA LYS A 45 6.05 -14.30 15.03
C LYS A 45 6.94 -14.66 16.26
N TYR A 46 6.81 -15.88 16.79
CA TYR A 46 7.64 -16.41 17.89
C TYR A 46 8.60 -17.56 17.50
N SER A 47 8.68 -17.95 16.23
CA SER A 47 9.62 -18.99 15.78
C SER A 47 10.30 -18.60 14.48
N ASN A 48 11.61 -18.37 14.52
CA ASN A 48 12.46 -18.09 13.34
C ASN A 48 12.62 -19.30 12.38
N LYS A 49 11.70 -20.27 12.40
CA LYS A 49 11.77 -21.45 11.53
C LYS A 49 10.82 -21.28 10.35
N ILE A 50 11.40 -21.05 9.18
CA ILE A 50 10.69 -21.18 7.90
C ILE A 50 10.25 -22.64 7.77
N ASN A 51 8.95 -22.89 7.77
CA ASN A 51 8.43 -24.20 7.43
C ASN A 51 8.44 -24.33 5.90
N LYS A 52 9.43 -25.04 5.36
CA LYS A 52 9.61 -25.24 3.91
C LYS A 52 8.34 -25.81 3.23
N LYS A 53 7.51 -26.56 3.96
CA LYS A 53 6.25 -27.13 3.45
C LYS A 53 5.16 -26.07 3.30
N SER A 54 5.18 -25.01 4.11
CA SER A 54 4.14 -23.97 4.12
C SER A 54 4.29 -22.97 2.96
N CYS A 55 5.51 -22.74 2.46
CA CYS A 55 5.70 -21.95 1.24
C CYS A 55 5.19 -22.61 -0.05
N GLU A 56 4.96 -23.93 -0.07
CA GLU A 56 4.37 -24.56 -1.26
C GLU A 56 2.91 -24.13 -1.45
N LEU A 57 2.15 -23.92 -0.37
CA LEU A 57 0.79 -23.37 -0.45
C LEU A 57 0.79 -21.93 -0.98
N TYR A 58 1.77 -21.11 -0.63
CA TYR A 58 1.90 -19.78 -1.24
C TYR A 58 2.06 -19.86 -2.76
N LYS A 59 2.81 -20.85 -3.26
CA LYS A 59 3.01 -21.04 -4.70
C LYS A 59 1.73 -21.51 -5.40
N THR A 60 0.98 -22.43 -4.79
CA THR A 60 -0.22 -22.98 -5.43
C THR A 60 -1.44 -22.06 -5.28
N GLU A 61 -1.70 -21.58 -4.06
CA GLU A 61 -2.92 -20.82 -3.72
C GLU A 61 -2.84 -19.35 -4.11
N VAL A 62 -1.63 -18.76 -4.10
CA VAL A 62 -1.43 -17.35 -4.45
C VAL A 62 -0.76 -17.24 -5.81
N LEU A 63 0.49 -17.67 -5.95
CA LEU A 63 1.24 -17.47 -7.20
C LEU A 63 0.71 -18.28 -8.38
N GLY A 64 -0.14 -19.30 -8.14
CA GLY A 64 -0.83 -20.03 -9.18
C GLY A 64 -1.90 -19.21 -9.92
N LEU A 65 -2.35 -18.09 -9.32
CA LEU A 65 -3.43 -17.25 -9.86
C LEU A 65 -2.97 -16.31 -10.99
N ASP A 66 -1.69 -15.94 -11.04
CA ASP A 66 -1.12 -15.10 -12.09
C ASP A 66 0.41 -15.21 -12.11
N LYS A 67 1.03 -14.94 -13.27
CA LYS A 67 2.50 -14.90 -13.42
C LYS A 67 3.15 -13.72 -12.70
N ASP A 68 2.43 -12.59 -12.57
CA ASP A 68 2.90 -11.43 -11.80
C ASP A 68 2.47 -11.63 -10.34
N PRO A 69 3.41 -11.78 -9.38
CA PRO A 69 3.08 -11.98 -7.97
C PRO A 69 2.16 -10.89 -7.38
N PHE A 70 2.26 -9.66 -7.87
CA PHE A 70 1.38 -8.57 -7.43
C PHE A 70 -0.05 -8.79 -7.92
N ILE A 71 -0.23 -9.15 -9.20
CA ILE A 71 -1.55 -9.44 -9.77
C ILE A 71 -2.14 -10.71 -9.16
N ALA A 72 -1.32 -11.72 -8.93
CA ALA A 72 -1.70 -12.96 -8.24
C ALA A 72 -2.24 -12.66 -6.83
N SER A 73 -1.55 -11.80 -6.09
CA SER A 73 -1.99 -11.35 -4.76
C SER A 73 -3.31 -10.58 -4.81
N LEU A 74 -3.51 -9.69 -5.79
CA LEU A 74 -4.78 -8.98 -5.98
C LEU A 74 -5.94 -9.93 -6.28
N ARG A 75 -5.72 -10.94 -7.14
CA ARG A 75 -6.71 -11.98 -7.43
C ARG A 75 -7.07 -12.77 -6.18
N TRP A 76 -6.10 -13.08 -5.33
CA TRP A 76 -6.35 -13.76 -4.06
C TRP A 76 -7.27 -12.93 -3.16
N TYR A 77 -6.99 -11.63 -2.99
CA TYR A 77 -7.85 -10.74 -2.18
C TYR A 77 -9.26 -10.60 -2.76
N ASN A 78 -9.40 -10.64 -4.09
CA ASN A 78 -10.71 -10.64 -4.75
C ASN A 78 -11.48 -11.93 -4.45
N ASN A 79 -10.82 -13.09 -4.57
CA ASN A 79 -11.43 -14.38 -4.25
C ASN A 79 -11.89 -14.46 -2.79
N MET A 80 -11.19 -13.76 -1.88
CA MET A 80 -11.55 -13.63 -0.46
C MET A 80 -12.54 -12.47 -0.18
N ASN A 81 -13.07 -11.82 -1.21
CA ASN A 81 -13.97 -10.66 -1.13
C ASN A 81 -13.43 -9.46 -0.34
N VAL A 82 -12.10 -9.36 -0.18
CA VAL A 82 -11.43 -8.25 0.50
C VAL A 82 -11.35 -7.04 -0.42
N LEU A 83 -10.98 -7.26 -1.68
CA LEU A 83 -10.91 -6.23 -2.71
C LEU A 83 -11.98 -6.51 -3.75
N SER A 84 -12.71 -5.48 -4.16
CA SER A 84 -13.63 -5.54 -5.30
C SER A 84 -12.87 -5.36 -6.61
N GLU A 85 -13.50 -5.66 -7.75
CA GLU A 85 -12.90 -5.36 -9.06
C GLU A 85 -12.65 -3.87 -9.28
N SER A 86 -13.48 -2.99 -8.71
CA SER A 86 -13.21 -1.54 -8.74
C SER A 86 -11.95 -1.18 -7.95
N ASP A 87 -11.73 -1.83 -6.79
CA ASP A 87 -10.50 -1.63 -6.03
C ASP A 87 -9.28 -2.09 -6.83
N ILE A 88 -9.36 -3.25 -7.50
CA ILE A 88 -8.27 -3.78 -8.32
C ILE A 88 -7.95 -2.87 -9.49
N ASN A 89 -8.96 -2.38 -10.20
CA ASN A 89 -8.76 -1.47 -11.33
C ASN A 89 -8.10 -0.16 -10.87
N LEU A 90 -8.54 0.37 -9.74
CA LEU A 90 -7.93 1.54 -9.13
C LEU A 90 -6.47 1.29 -8.73
N ILE A 91 -6.15 0.14 -8.14
CA ILE A 91 -4.77 -0.23 -7.81
C ILE A 91 -3.89 -0.30 -9.07
N LYS A 92 -4.42 -0.82 -10.18
CA LYS A 92 -3.70 -0.86 -11.46
C LYS A 92 -3.45 0.55 -11.99
N GLU A 93 -4.44 1.43 -11.96
CA GLU A 93 -4.28 2.84 -12.34
C GLU A 93 -3.21 3.53 -11.48
N ILE A 94 -3.27 3.33 -10.17
CA ILE A 94 -2.28 3.86 -9.22
C ILE A 94 -0.87 3.35 -9.55
N ARG A 95 -0.72 2.06 -9.88
CA ARG A 95 0.55 1.42 -10.29
C ARG A 95 1.10 2.04 -11.57
N GLU A 96 0.27 2.24 -12.59
CA GLU A 96 0.69 2.88 -13.85
C GLU A 96 1.18 4.30 -13.61
N TYR A 97 0.42 5.07 -12.83
CA TYR A 97 0.82 6.43 -12.49
C TYR A 97 2.11 6.46 -11.66
N ARG A 98 2.28 5.52 -10.72
CA ARG A 98 3.54 5.34 -9.98
C ARG A 98 4.71 5.11 -10.92
N ASN A 99 4.55 4.21 -11.90
CA ASN A 99 5.61 3.91 -12.87
C ASN A 99 6.00 5.18 -13.66
N ARG A 100 5.01 5.99 -14.06
CA ARG A 100 5.28 7.29 -14.70
C ARG A 100 6.08 8.22 -13.79
N ILE A 101 5.69 8.40 -12.53
CA ILE A 101 6.48 9.23 -11.58
C ILE A 101 7.92 8.69 -11.48
N ALA A 102 8.09 7.38 -11.32
CA ALA A 102 9.40 6.78 -11.11
C ALA A 102 10.34 6.89 -12.33
N HIS A 103 9.80 6.81 -13.54
CA HIS A 103 10.60 6.84 -14.78
C HIS A 103 10.70 8.24 -15.40
N GLU A 104 9.71 9.09 -15.18
CA GLU A 104 9.53 10.36 -15.91
C GLU A 104 9.54 11.57 -14.98
N LEU A 105 10.04 11.45 -13.74
CA LEU A 105 10.02 12.54 -12.75
C LEU A 105 10.55 13.89 -13.30
N ILE A 106 11.59 13.84 -14.14
CA ILE A 106 12.13 15.03 -14.81
C ILE A 106 11.10 15.66 -15.74
N ASN A 107 10.35 14.87 -16.52
CA ASN A 107 9.30 15.37 -17.40
C ASN A 107 8.19 16.04 -16.59
N PHE A 108 7.82 15.49 -15.42
CA PHE A 108 6.88 16.14 -14.51
C PHE A 108 7.36 17.52 -14.03
N LEU A 109 8.68 17.77 -13.92
CA LEU A 109 9.22 19.09 -13.56
C LEU A 109 9.31 20.06 -14.74
N LEU A 110 9.40 19.55 -15.97
CA LEU A 110 9.55 20.35 -17.18
C LEU A 110 8.20 20.74 -17.80
N GLU A 111 7.18 19.89 -17.66
CA GLU A 111 5.84 20.12 -18.21
C GLU A 111 5.03 21.13 -17.38
N GLU A 112 4.43 22.12 -18.04
CA GLU A 112 3.66 23.18 -17.34
C GLU A 112 2.34 22.69 -16.75
N ASN A 113 1.74 21.62 -17.28
CA ASN A 113 0.43 21.09 -16.85
C ASN A 113 0.49 19.72 -16.15
N SER A 114 1.69 19.28 -15.78
CA SER A 114 1.86 18.05 -14.99
C SER A 114 1.32 18.25 -13.56
N GLU A 115 0.52 17.32 -13.05
CA GLU A 115 0.04 17.35 -11.66
C GLU A 115 0.07 15.97 -11.05
N ILE A 116 0.49 15.89 -9.79
CA ILE A 116 0.48 14.65 -9.02
C ILE A 116 -0.90 14.50 -8.38
N PRO A 117 -1.67 13.45 -8.70
CA PRO A 117 -3.06 13.31 -8.31
C PRO A 117 -3.14 12.98 -6.83
N LEU A 118 -3.30 14.01 -5.99
CA LEU A 118 -3.43 13.86 -4.54
C LEU A 118 -4.61 12.97 -4.14
N GLY A 119 -5.64 12.88 -4.99
CA GLY A 119 -6.75 11.94 -4.82
C GLY A 119 -6.29 10.48 -4.70
N HIS A 120 -5.23 10.08 -5.42
CA HIS A 120 -4.67 8.72 -5.31
C HIS A 120 -4.09 8.44 -3.93
N ILE A 121 -3.53 9.45 -3.25
CA ILE A 121 -2.99 9.27 -1.89
C ILE A 121 -4.10 8.87 -0.92
N SER A 122 -5.24 9.57 -0.97
CA SER A 122 -6.41 9.24 -0.16
C SER A 122 -6.94 7.84 -0.46
N LEU A 123 -6.98 7.47 -1.75
CA LEU A 123 -7.41 6.15 -2.18
C LEU A 123 -6.47 5.04 -1.72
N MET A 124 -5.14 5.22 -1.86
CA MET A 124 -4.15 4.28 -1.33
C MET A 124 -4.29 4.11 0.17
N ARG A 125 -4.46 5.21 0.93
CA ARG A 125 -4.70 5.16 2.38
C ARG A 125 -5.94 4.32 2.73
N LYS A 126 -7.05 4.51 2.01
CA LYS A 126 -8.27 3.71 2.19
C LYS A 126 -8.05 2.22 1.90
N LEU A 127 -7.31 1.90 0.84
CA LEU A 127 -6.97 0.52 0.49
C LEU A 127 -6.05 -0.14 1.52
N ILE A 128 -5.05 0.61 2.03
CA ILE A 128 -4.16 0.16 3.11
C ILE A 128 -4.99 -0.17 4.36
N TYR A 129 -5.89 0.72 4.77
CA TYR A 129 -6.81 0.48 5.88
C TYR A 129 -7.65 -0.78 5.66
N LYS A 130 -8.29 -0.89 4.49
CA LYS A 130 -9.16 -2.03 4.14
C LYS A 130 -8.42 -3.37 4.26
N ILE A 131 -7.24 -3.47 3.68
CA ILE A 131 -6.43 -4.69 3.71
C ILE A 131 -5.97 -4.98 5.15
N LYS A 132 -5.44 -3.99 5.86
CA LYS A 132 -4.94 -4.20 7.23
C LYS A 132 -6.01 -4.60 8.22
N MET A 133 -7.16 -3.93 8.17
CA MET A 133 -8.28 -4.25 9.04
C MET A 133 -8.79 -5.66 8.77
N TRP A 134 -8.88 -6.07 7.51
CA TRP A 134 -9.30 -7.43 7.19
C TRP A 134 -8.35 -8.48 7.81
N TRP A 135 -7.04 -8.30 7.71
CA TRP A 135 -6.07 -9.21 8.35
C TRP A 135 -6.26 -9.29 9.87
N ILE A 136 -6.46 -8.15 10.53
CA ILE A 136 -6.64 -8.15 11.99
C ILE A 136 -7.95 -8.83 12.37
N MET A 137 -9.06 -8.43 11.72
CA MET A 137 -10.40 -8.87 12.10
C MET A 137 -10.68 -10.33 11.72
N GLU A 138 -10.17 -10.81 10.59
CA GLU A 138 -10.47 -12.16 10.09
C GLU A 138 -9.37 -13.17 10.40
N VAL A 139 -8.13 -12.73 10.62
CA VAL A 139 -7.00 -13.65 10.81
C VAL A 139 -6.38 -13.51 12.19
N GLU A 140 -5.99 -12.30 12.61
CA GLU A 140 -5.31 -12.12 13.91
C GLU A 140 -6.27 -12.34 15.10
N SER A 141 -7.53 -11.95 14.98
CA SER A 141 -8.56 -12.16 16.03
C SER A 141 -8.78 -13.62 16.41
N GLN A 142 -8.60 -14.54 15.46
CA GLN A 142 -8.81 -15.97 15.67
C GLN A 142 -7.68 -16.63 16.48
N ILE A 143 -6.53 -15.95 16.61
CA ILE A 143 -5.31 -16.52 17.19
C ILE A 143 -4.66 -15.63 18.24
N ASN A 144 -5.08 -14.37 18.38
CA ASN A 144 -4.62 -13.43 19.40
C ASN A 144 -5.81 -12.94 20.24
N PRO A 145 -5.93 -13.38 21.51
CA PRO A 145 -6.98 -12.94 22.43
C PRO A 145 -7.08 -11.43 22.63
N GLU A 146 -6.00 -10.67 22.38
CA GLU A 146 -6.02 -9.20 22.44
C GLU A 146 -7.02 -8.57 21.46
N PHE A 147 -7.35 -9.28 20.38
CA PHE A 147 -8.26 -8.82 19.34
C PHE A 147 -9.67 -9.46 19.41
N GLU A 148 -9.93 -10.36 20.37
CA GLU A 148 -11.19 -11.14 20.42
C GLU A 148 -12.44 -10.26 20.63
N ASN A 149 -12.29 -9.12 21.31
CA ASN A 149 -13.39 -8.17 21.59
C ASN A 149 -13.04 -6.72 21.25
N ILE A 150 -12.01 -6.50 20.42
CA ILE A 150 -11.61 -5.15 20.02
C ILE A 150 -12.61 -4.59 19.00
N ARG A 151 -12.99 -3.33 19.15
CA ARG A 151 -13.78 -2.66 18.11
C ARG A 151 -12.84 -2.19 17.00
N PRO A 152 -13.29 -2.20 15.73
CA PRO A 152 -12.51 -1.67 14.61
C PRO A 152 -11.93 -0.27 14.85
N ASP A 153 -12.67 0.60 15.53
CA ASP A 153 -12.27 1.98 15.81
C ASP A 153 -11.18 2.09 16.90
N ASP A 154 -11.01 1.06 17.72
CA ASP A 154 -10.00 1.01 18.78
C ASP A 154 -8.66 0.46 18.27
N ILE A 155 -8.64 -0.12 17.06
CA ILE A 155 -7.43 -0.68 16.46
C ILE A 155 -6.53 0.44 15.96
N GLN A 156 -5.36 0.55 16.58
CA GLN A 156 -4.29 1.41 16.09
C GLN A 156 -3.53 0.71 14.96
N LEU A 157 -3.35 1.41 13.84
CA LEU A 157 -2.60 0.95 12.69
C LEU A 157 -1.34 1.81 12.52
N PRO A 158 -0.18 1.43 13.10
CA PRO A 158 1.05 2.23 13.07
C PRO A 158 1.47 2.65 11.65
N VAL A 159 1.28 1.77 10.68
CA VAL A 159 1.58 2.05 9.26
C VAL A 159 0.74 3.20 8.70
N LEU A 160 -0.53 3.32 9.10
CA LEU A 160 -1.39 4.43 8.71
C LEU A 160 -1.05 5.71 9.48
N GLN A 161 -0.73 5.61 10.77
CA GLN A 161 -0.31 6.77 11.57
C GLN A 161 0.94 7.43 10.98
N ILE A 162 1.93 6.63 10.58
CA ILE A 162 3.14 7.13 9.91
C ILE A 162 2.79 7.76 8.56
N LEU A 163 1.95 7.09 7.76
CA LEU A 163 1.53 7.63 6.47
C LEU A 163 0.78 8.97 6.63
N ASP A 164 -0.09 9.08 7.63
CA ASP A 164 -0.87 10.28 7.93
C ASP A 164 0.03 11.44 8.36
N GLN A 165 1.04 11.18 9.19
CA GLN A 165 2.05 12.19 9.54
C GLN A 165 2.80 12.68 8.30
N ILE A 166 3.21 11.79 7.39
CA ILE A 166 3.89 12.18 6.16
C ILE A 166 2.95 13.00 5.26
N ILE A 167 1.69 12.60 5.14
CA ILE A 167 0.66 13.34 4.39
C ILE A 167 0.51 14.75 4.96
N GLU A 168 0.39 14.89 6.28
CA GLU A 168 0.23 16.16 6.97
C GLU A 168 1.42 17.09 6.71
N ILE A 169 2.65 16.60 6.93
CA ILE A 169 3.89 17.36 6.70
C ILE A 169 3.99 17.86 5.25
N VAL A 170 3.70 16.99 4.27
CA VAL A 170 3.74 17.36 2.85
C VAL A 170 2.63 18.34 2.50
N SER A 171 1.43 18.17 3.07
CA SER A 171 0.28 19.04 2.83
C SER A 171 0.50 20.44 3.41
N GLU A 172 1.04 20.53 4.63
CA GLU A 172 1.38 21.79 5.27
C GLU A 172 2.42 22.55 4.43
N TYR A 173 3.50 21.88 4.04
CA TYR A 173 4.51 22.49 3.17
C TYR A 173 3.88 22.99 1.87
N CYS A 174 3.09 22.16 1.18
CA CYS A 174 2.51 22.52 -0.11
C CYS A 174 1.41 23.58 -0.03
N SER A 175 0.74 23.75 1.13
CA SER A 175 -0.30 24.76 1.32
C SER A 175 0.29 26.14 1.60
N ASN A 176 1.46 26.20 2.24
CA ASN A 176 2.17 27.46 2.53
C ASN A 176 2.93 28.04 1.31
N VAL A 177 2.81 27.40 0.14
CA VAL A 177 3.53 27.74 -1.09
C VAL A 177 2.69 28.60 -2.05
N TYR A 178 1.38 28.67 -1.81
CA TYR A 178 0.41 29.44 -2.60
C TYR A 178 -0.32 30.45 -1.70
#